data_AF-A0A2S5CPH5-F1
#
_entry.id   AF-A0A2S5CPH5-F1
#
_cell.length_a   1.000
_cell.length_b   1.000
_cell.length_c   1.000
_cell.angle_alpha   90.00
_cell.angle_beta   90.00
_cell.angle_gamma   90.00
#
_symmetry.space_group_name_H-M   'P 1'
#
loop_
_entity.id
_entity.type
_entity.pdbx_description
1 polymer ?
#
loop_
_entity_poly.entity_id
_entity_poly.type
_entity_poly.pdbx_seq_one_letter_code
_entity_poly.pdbx_strand_id
1 'polypeptide(L)'
;MINFTKMQGLGNDFVVIDAISQTISLTPEQIRFMSDRHFGIGFDQLLLVEPPINANADFKYRIFNADGGEVSQCGNGARCFARFVRDKGLSDKAAICVDTDCGQLTLYFDDDGLITVNMGVPRHAPHEIPLQAEQESKFYTVAVNDTEKAFGAVSMGNPHAVIQVNDIRTAQVKDIGAALESHPVFPARANIGFMQVLDRQHIKLRVYERGAAETLACGSGACAAVVIGIEQHLLDHNVSVELPGGTLKIHWDGRGEPVLMTGPAISVFDGNISLTNEPYLSELSEGQVERYLQKHPEFFNEHLNLLEQIHIPHPSGNAVSLISKQLEIFRSRHHEMENQLTELIDIARDNDTSIMRMHKLSLALLDATTLADAVKNLNIALCEYFLTDFVAIRIIKEGGHPHLDELFITPHSEKLKPFIKELSTQQPGCGRPTLAQARVLFGEAVAADVKSCAIIPMMFTELEGILAIGSREEDRFVEGMGHLFLKQMSELVGTRFIALLKAS
;
A
#
# COMPACT_ATOMS: atom_id res chain seq x y z
N MET A 1 -34.66 7.15 31.85
CA MET A 1 -34.81 8.31 30.95
C MET A 1 -33.64 9.24 31.22
N ILE A 2 -32.93 9.67 30.19
CA ILE A 2 -31.73 10.50 30.26
C ILE A 2 -32.03 11.79 29.52
N ASN A 3 -31.89 12.92 30.20
CA ASN A 3 -32.00 14.24 29.59
C ASN A 3 -30.66 14.66 29.02
N PHE A 4 -30.69 15.27 27.84
CA PHE A 4 -29.50 15.72 27.14
C PHE A 4 -29.75 17.03 26.38
N THR A 5 -28.68 17.72 26.01
CA THR A 5 -28.71 18.87 25.12
C THR A 5 -27.86 18.56 23.90
N LYS A 6 -28.41 18.72 22.71
CA LYS A 6 -27.66 18.68 21.45
C LYS A 6 -27.00 20.03 21.23
N MET A 7 -25.69 20.03 20.98
CA MET A 7 -24.88 21.23 20.79
C MET A 7 -23.96 21.09 19.59
N GLN A 8 -23.37 22.20 19.12
CA GLN A 8 -22.32 22.15 18.11
C GLN A 8 -21.33 23.30 18.27
N GLY A 9 -20.09 23.02 17.86
CA GLY A 9 -19.01 24.01 17.76
C GLY A 9 -18.41 23.99 16.36
N LEU A 10 -18.83 24.93 15.51
CA LEU A 10 -18.40 25.04 14.10
C LEU A 10 -18.70 23.78 13.27
N GLY A 11 -19.89 23.21 13.45
CA GLY A 11 -20.36 22.04 12.70
C GLY A 11 -20.02 20.69 13.34
N ASN A 12 -19.02 20.62 14.22
CA ASN A 12 -18.76 19.44 15.03
C ASN A 12 -19.82 19.35 16.14
N ASP A 13 -20.64 18.31 16.10
CA ASP A 13 -21.88 18.21 16.87
C ASP A 13 -21.80 17.20 18.03
N PHE A 14 -22.42 17.58 19.14
CA PHE A 14 -22.30 16.90 20.43
C PHE A 14 -23.66 16.60 21.06
N VAL A 15 -23.72 15.50 21.79
CA VAL A 15 -24.73 15.31 22.84
C VAL A 15 -24.08 15.56 24.18
N VAL A 16 -24.60 16.51 24.96
CA VAL A 16 -24.08 16.88 26.27
C VAL A 16 -25.08 16.45 27.35
N ILE A 17 -24.59 15.75 28.37
CA ILE A 17 -25.41 15.21 29.46
C ILE A 17 -24.88 15.71 30.79
N ASP A 18 -25.80 16.24 31.61
CA ASP A 18 -25.55 16.55 33.01
C ASP A 18 -25.58 15.25 33.82
N ALA A 19 -24.41 14.78 34.24
CA ALA A 19 -24.20 13.63 35.13
C ALA A 19 -23.91 14.06 36.58
N ILE A 20 -24.16 15.34 36.93
CA ILE A 20 -24.17 15.84 38.30
C ILE A 20 -25.56 15.66 38.89
N SER A 21 -26.60 16.08 38.14
CA SER A 21 -28.00 15.97 38.56
C SER A 21 -28.64 14.62 38.22
N GLN A 22 -28.02 13.85 37.32
CA GLN A 22 -28.50 12.54 36.88
C GLN A 22 -27.44 11.46 37.15
N THR A 23 -27.86 10.28 37.60
CA THR A 23 -26.97 9.11 37.65
C THR A 23 -26.88 8.51 36.25
N ILE A 24 -25.75 8.72 35.58
CA ILE A 24 -25.51 8.27 34.21
C ILE A 24 -24.44 7.17 34.20
N SER A 25 -24.78 6.03 33.60
CA SER A 25 -23.84 4.96 33.28
C SER A 25 -24.19 4.45 31.89
N LEU A 26 -23.36 4.76 30.91
CA LEU A 26 -23.57 4.40 29.51
C LEU A 26 -22.58 3.30 29.12
N THR A 27 -23.06 2.26 28.43
CA THR A 27 -22.18 1.29 27.77
C THR A 27 -21.74 1.79 26.40
N PRO A 28 -20.62 1.30 25.84
CA PRO A 28 -20.22 1.64 24.47
C PRO A 28 -21.31 1.38 23.43
N GLU A 29 -22.09 0.31 23.59
CA GLU A 29 -23.21 -0.05 22.71
C GLU A 29 -24.31 1.01 22.75
N GLN A 30 -24.63 1.52 23.94
CA GLN A 30 -25.61 2.60 24.11
C GLN A 30 -25.11 3.90 23.46
N ILE A 31 -23.82 4.23 23.61
CA ILE A 31 -23.23 5.41 22.97
C ILE A 31 -23.29 5.28 21.45
N ARG A 32 -22.91 4.11 20.89
CA ARG A 32 -23.03 3.82 19.44
C ARG A 32 -24.47 3.92 18.94
N PHE A 33 -25.43 3.41 19.70
CA PHE A 33 -26.83 3.54 19.35
C PHE A 33 -27.27 5.01 19.33
N MET A 34 -26.89 5.79 20.34
CA MET A 34 -27.25 7.20 20.41
C MET A 34 -26.54 8.04 19.33
N SER A 35 -25.33 7.66 18.91
CA SER A 35 -24.52 8.38 17.92
C SER A 35 -24.99 8.16 16.49
N ASP A 36 -25.72 7.08 16.22
CA ASP A 36 -26.30 6.81 14.90
C ASP A 36 -27.21 7.97 14.46
N ARG A 37 -26.93 8.52 13.27
CA ARG A 37 -27.62 9.71 12.76
C ARG A 37 -29.02 9.43 12.19
N HIS A 38 -29.37 8.17 11.95
CA HIS A 38 -30.66 7.76 11.40
C HIS A 38 -31.58 7.15 12.46
N PHE A 39 -31.03 6.30 13.32
CA PHE A 39 -31.77 5.53 14.33
C PHE A 39 -31.62 6.11 15.74
N GLY A 40 -30.57 6.88 15.99
CA GLY A 40 -30.26 7.50 17.27
C GLY A 40 -30.55 8.99 17.30
N ILE A 41 -29.81 9.71 18.14
CA ILE A 41 -29.83 11.17 18.23
C ILE A 41 -28.96 11.77 17.12
N GLY A 42 -27.88 11.07 16.75
CA GLY A 42 -26.84 11.54 15.84
C GLY A 42 -25.87 12.48 16.54
N PHE A 43 -24.57 12.20 16.54
CA PHE A 43 -23.52 13.12 16.98
C PHE A 43 -22.14 12.61 16.59
N ASP A 44 -21.14 13.50 16.57
CA ASP A 44 -19.73 13.11 16.47
C ASP A 44 -19.19 12.63 17.82
N GLN A 45 -19.50 13.34 18.91
CA GLN A 45 -19.11 12.96 20.27
C GLN A 45 -20.21 13.18 21.33
N LEU A 46 -20.13 12.40 22.40
CA LEU A 46 -20.93 12.57 23.62
C LEU A 46 -20.05 13.16 24.73
N LEU A 47 -20.57 14.17 25.43
CA LEU A 47 -19.91 14.85 26.53
C LEU A 47 -20.66 14.57 27.84
N LEU A 48 -19.96 14.07 28.86
CA LEU A 48 -20.49 13.96 30.21
C LEU A 48 -19.93 15.09 31.09
N VAL A 49 -20.84 15.77 31.80
CA VAL A 49 -20.52 16.74 32.84
C VAL A 49 -20.68 16.07 34.20
N GLU A 50 -19.57 15.78 34.86
CA GLU A 50 -19.51 15.02 36.11
C GLU A 50 -19.00 15.88 37.28
N PRO A 51 -19.21 15.43 38.54
CA PRO A 51 -18.57 16.04 39.71
C PRO A 51 -17.04 16.04 39.59
N PRO A 52 -16.34 17.08 40.09
CA PRO A 52 -14.88 17.17 40.02
C PRO A 52 -14.21 16.04 40.81
N ILE A 53 -13.01 15.66 40.38
CA ILE A 53 -12.15 14.69 41.09
C ILE A 53 -11.23 15.43 42.06
N ASN A 54 -10.69 16.59 41.62
CA ASN A 54 -9.78 17.41 42.40
C ASN A 54 -10.53 18.57 43.07
N ALA A 55 -10.09 18.94 44.28
CA ALA A 55 -10.72 19.99 45.08
C ALA A 55 -10.62 21.41 44.46
N ASN A 56 -9.71 21.62 43.50
CA ASN A 56 -9.50 22.88 42.78
C ASN A 56 -10.20 22.91 41.41
N ALA A 57 -10.93 21.86 41.03
CA ALA A 57 -11.75 21.83 39.84
C ALA A 57 -13.22 22.04 40.17
N ASP A 58 -13.96 22.60 39.21
CA ASP A 58 -15.40 22.82 39.30
C ASP A 58 -16.18 21.58 38.83
N PHE A 59 -15.64 20.86 37.84
CA PHE A 59 -16.28 19.72 37.20
C PHE A 59 -15.25 18.70 36.68
N LYS A 60 -15.71 17.49 36.39
CA LYS A 60 -15.01 16.50 35.57
C LYS A 60 -15.67 16.43 34.20
N TYR A 61 -14.85 16.35 33.17
CA TYR A 61 -15.26 16.27 31.77
C TYR A 61 -14.76 14.96 31.14
N ARG A 62 -15.69 14.20 30.57
CA ARG A 62 -15.43 12.98 29.81
C ARG A 62 -16.06 13.04 28.42
N ILE A 63 -15.40 12.40 27.46
CA ILE A 63 -15.71 12.52 26.04
C ILE A 63 -15.73 11.13 25.44
N PHE A 64 -16.79 10.79 24.72
CA PHE A 64 -16.90 9.56 23.97
C PHE A 64 -17.10 9.86 22.50
N ASN A 65 -16.38 9.17 21.64
CA ASN A 65 -16.61 9.21 20.21
C ASN A 65 -17.87 8.41 19.83
N ALA A 66 -18.33 8.60 18.59
CA ALA A 66 -19.47 7.88 18.05
C ALA A 66 -19.34 6.34 18.09
N ASP A 67 -18.12 5.79 18.13
CA ASP A 67 -17.84 4.34 18.27
C ASP A 67 -17.97 3.82 19.71
N GLY A 68 -18.19 4.71 20.68
CA GLY A 68 -18.26 4.41 22.11
C GLY A 68 -16.90 4.43 22.82
N GLY A 69 -15.80 4.71 22.10
CA GLY A 69 -14.47 4.85 22.67
C GLY A 69 -14.33 6.18 23.41
N GLU A 70 -13.71 6.14 24.60
CA GLU A 70 -13.40 7.34 25.38
C GLU A 70 -12.13 8.01 24.86
N VAL A 71 -12.17 9.34 24.74
CA VAL A 71 -11.03 10.17 24.30
C VAL A 71 -10.76 11.28 25.28
N SER A 72 -9.50 11.69 25.38
CA SER A 72 -9.07 12.52 26.49
C SER A 72 -9.25 14.03 26.27
N GLN A 73 -9.40 14.50 25.02
CA GLN A 73 -9.54 15.94 24.74
C GLN A 73 -10.27 16.26 23.43
N CYS A 74 -11.17 17.25 23.46
CA CYS A 74 -11.79 17.87 22.29
C CYS A 74 -11.97 19.38 22.54
N GLY A 75 -11.28 20.22 21.77
CA GLY A 75 -11.35 21.68 21.95
C GLY A 75 -12.73 22.29 21.61
N ASN A 76 -13.43 21.73 20.63
CA ASN A 76 -14.82 22.13 20.33
C ASN A 76 -15.78 21.68 21.44
N GLY A 77 -15.58 20.46 21.94
CA GLY A 77 -16.36 19.90 23.03
C GLY A 77 -16.21 20.70 24.33
N ALA A 78 -15.00 21.16 24.65
CA ALA A 78 -14.75 22.03 25.80
C ALA A 78 -15.53 23.35 25.75
N ARG A 79 -15.70 23.96 24.56
CA ARG A 79 -16.56 25.15 24.41
C ARG A 79 -18.03 24.82 24.62
N CYS A 80 -18.51 23.71 24.03
CA CYS A 80 -19.88 23.23 24.26
C CYS A 80 -20.14 22.92 25.73
N PHE A 81 -19.18 22.30 26.42
CA PHE A 81 -19.22 22.03 27.85
C PHE A 81 -19.39 23.32 28.67
N ALA A 82 -18.54 24.33 28.45
CA ALA A 82 -18.66 25.59 29.17
C ALA A 82 -20.03 26.24 28.93
N ARG A 83 -20.45 26.34 27.67
CA ARG A 83 -21.79 26.86 27.31
C ARG A 83 -22.89 26.09 28.05
N PHE A 84 -22.85 24.76 28.04
CA PHE A 84 -23.83 23.92 28.71
C PHE A 84 -23.91 24.19 30.21
N VAL A 85 -22.75 24.22 30.89
CA VAL A 85 -22.69 24.49 32.34
C VAL A 85 -23.30 25.85 32.67
N ARG A 86 -23.05 26.87 31.85
CA ARG A 86 -23.65 28.20 32.00
C ARG A 86 -25.16 28.17 31.76
N ASP A 87 -25.59 27.60 30.63
CA ASP A 87 -26.98 27.60 30.19
C ASP A 87 -27.88 26.79 31.14
N LYS A 88 -27.36 25.71 31.71
CA LYS A 88 -28.06 24.88 32.72
C LYS A 88 -27.94 25.42 34.14
N GLY A 89 -27.25 26.55 34.35
CA GLY A 89 -27.11 27.18 35.67
C GLY A 89 -26.27 26.36 36.66
N LEU A 90 -25.39 25.48 36.17
CA LEU A 90 -24.52 24.65 37.00
C LEU A 90 -23.34 25.45 37.56
N SER A 91 -22.93 26.54 36.90
CA SER A 91 -21.95 27.50 37.42
C SER A 91 -22.14 28.89 36.81
N ASP A 92 -21.88 29.93 37.60
CA ASP A 92 -21.86 31.34 37.22
C ASP A 92 -20.44 31.94 37.18
N LYS A 93 -19.40 31.16 37.51
CA LYS A 93 -18.01 31.61 37.57
C LYS A 93 -17.53 32.14 36.22
N ALA A 94 -16.73 33.21 36.23
CA ALA A 94 -16.15 33.78 35.00
C ALA A 94 -15.13 32.83 34.34
N ALA A 95 -14.41 32.07 35.16
CA ALA A 95 -13.50 31.01 34.74
C ALA A 95 -13.94 29.67 35.35
N ILE A 96 -14.04 28.64 34.53
CA ILE A 96 -14.41 27.29 34.94
C ILE A 96 -13.18 26.40 34.82
N CYS A 97 -12.76 25.79 35.92
CA CYS A 97 -11.67 24.81 35.96
C CYS A 97 -12.26 23.40 35.84
N VAL A 98 -11.76 22.60 34.92
CA VAL A 98 -12.33 21.31 34.58
C VAL A 98 -11.25 20.23 34.60
N ASP A 99 -11.50 19.16 35.36
CA ASP A 99 -10.67 17.96 35.30
C ASP A 99 -10.90 17.22 33.99
N THR A 100 -9.83 16.83 33.31
CA THR A 100 -9.82 15.95 32.13
C THR A 100 -8.85 14.79 32.40
N ASP A 101 -8.82 13.78 31.54
CA ASP A 101 -7.83 12.69 31.67
C ASP A 101 -6.40 13.12 31.35
N CYS A 102 -6.23 14.26 30.66
CA CYS A 102 -4.94 14.85 30.33
C CYS A 102 -4.50 15.97 31.27
N GLY A 103 -5.24 16.23 32.36
CA GLY A 103 -4.97 17.32 33.31
C GLY A 103 -6.13 18.31 33.41
N GLN A 104 -5.86 19.50 33.93
CA GLN A 104 -6.89 20.53 34.14
C GLN A 104 -6.97 21.50 32.98
N LEU A 105 -8.19 21.82 32.58
CA LEU A 105 -8.53 22.78 31.54
C LEU A 105 -9.24 23.98 32.16
N THR A 106 -8.88 25.19 31.74
CA THR A 106 -9.59 26.41 32.17
C THR A 106 -10.32 27.04 31.00
N LEU A 107 -11.60 27.34 31.23
CA LEU A 107 -12.55 27.87 30.25
C LEU A 107 -13.00 29.26 30.71
N TYR A 108 -12.90 30.25 29.82
CA TYR A 108 -13.30 31.63 30.10
C TYR A 108 -14.43 32.05 29.19
N PHE A 109 -15.35 32.84 29.72
CA PHE A 109 -16.38 33.50 28.92
C PHE A 109 -15.93 34.91 28.59
N ASP A 110 -16.02 35.27 27.32
CA ASP A 110 -15.85 36.64 26.85
C ASP A 110 -17.17 37.42 26.98
N ASP A 111 -17.10 38.74 26.92
CA ASP A 111 -18.25 39.66 27.01
C ASP A 111 -19.25 39.43 25.85
N ASP A 112 -18.74 39.03 24.68
CA ASP A 112 -19.54 38.68 23.50
C ASP A 112 -20.19 37.28 23.59
N GLY A 113 -20.03 36.58 24.71
CA GLY A 113 -20.51 35.21 24.89
C GLY A 113 -19.70 34.16 24.11
N LEU A 114 -18.53 34.52 23.57
CA LEU A 114 -17.59 33.53 23.06
C LEU A 114 -16.88 32.82 24.22
N ILE A 115 -16.34 31.63 23.93
CA ILE A 115 -15.68 30.83 24.96
C ILE A 115 -14.22 30.66 24.56
N THR A 116 -13.34 31.04 25.47
CA THR A 116 -11.89 30.91 25.35
C THR A 116 -11.43 29.68 26.11
N VAL A 117 -10.72 28.80 25.40
CA VAL A 117 -10.14 27.57 25.92
C VAL A 117 -8.62 27.74 25.99
N ASN A 118 -8.03 27.48 27.15
CA ASN A 118 -6.58 27.35 27.26
C ASN A 118 -6.13 26.00 26.71
N MET A 119 -5.51 25.98 25.53
CA MET A 119 -5.09 24.77 24.83
C MET A 119 -3.72 24.24 25.28
N GLY A 120 -3.13 24.84 26.32
CA GLY A 120 -1.83 24.48 26.85
C GLY A 120 -0.66 24.99 25.99
N VAL A 121 0.55 24.66 26.43
CA VAL A 121 1.79 25.11 25.80
C VAL A 121 2.18 24.15 24.66
N PRO A 122 2.33 24.63 23.42
CA PRO A 122 2.70 23.80 22.27
C PRO A 122 4.11 23.21 22.41
N ARG A 123 4.32 22.00 21.88
CA ARG A 123 5.61 21.30 21.86
C ARG A 123 6.22 21.30 20.46
N HIS A 124 7.49 21.70 20.35
CA HIS A 124 8.17 21.94 19.08
C HIS A 124 9.27 20.91 18.78
N ALA A 125 9.83 20.27 19.80
CA ALA A 125 10.90 19.31 19.60
C ALA A 125 10.39 18.07 18.85
N PRO A 126 11.11 17.54 17.84
CA PRO A 126 10.62 16.43 17.01
C PRO A 126 10.13 15.22 17.80
N HIS A 127 10.82 14.86 18.88
CA HIS A 127 10.46 13.73 19.75
C HIS A 127 9.16 13.96 20.56
N GLU A 128 8.79 15.21 20.83
CA GLU A 128 7.52 15.55 21.49
C GLU A 128 6.35 15.64 20.48
N ILE A 129 6.64 15.73 19.17
CA ILE A 129 5.67 15.73 18.06
C ILE A 129 5.48 14.34 17.44
N PRO A 130 6.06 13.28 18.00
CA PRO A 130 6.48 12.10 17.22
C PRO A 130 6.78 12.37 15.73
N LEU A 131 7.78 13.19 15.46
CA LEU A 131 8.31 13.49 14.12
C LEU A 131 9.71 12.88 13.95
N GLN A 132 9.95 12.17 12.85
CA GLN A 132 11.28 11.68 12.47
C GLN A 132 12.12 12.82 11.88
N ALA A 133 12.75 13.60 12.75
CA ALA A 133 13.74 14.60 12.38
C ALA A 133 14.82 14.67 13.47
N GLU A 134 16.08 14.89 13.07
CA GLU A 134 17.20 14.96 14.02
C GLU A 134 17.19 16.22 14.88
N GLN A 135 16.75 17.34 14.30
CA GLN A 135 16.75 18.65 14.94
C GLN A 135 15.43 19.37 14.70
N GLU A 136 15.09 20.25 15.64
CA GLU A 136 13.95 21.15 15.50
C GLU A 136 14.20 22.14 14.35
N SER A 137 13.21 22.33 13.49
CA SER A 137 13.24 23.27 12.37
C SER A 137 11.90 23.99 12.21
N LYS A 138 11.95 25.21 11.67
CA LYS A 138 10.75 25.96 11.25
C LYS A 138 10.07 25.35 10.02
N PHE A 139 10.86 24.64 9.20
CA PHE A 139 10.42 23.97 7.99
C PHE A 139 11.07 22.58 7.89
N TYR A 140 10.25 21.57 7.67
CA TYR A 140 10.66 20.22 7.34
C TYR A 140 10.24 19.92 5.90
N THR A 141 10.99 19.07 5.20
CA THR A 141 10.65 18.64 3.84
C THR A 141 10.58 17.13 3.74
N VAL A 142 9.59 16.64 3.00
CA VAL A 142 9.45 15.22 2.65
C VAL A 142 8.95 15.08 1.21
N ALA A 143 9.27 13.97 0.57
CA ALA A 143 8.71 13.62 -0.74
C ALA A 143 7.31 13.00 -0.56
N VAL A 144 6.30 13.63 -1.15
CA VAL A 144 4.92 13.10 -1.22
C VAL A 144 4.50 13.07 -2.68
N ASN A 145 4.16 11.88 -3.20
CA ASN A 145 3.79 11.67 -4.60
C ASN A 145 4.82 12.28 -5.58
N ASP A 146 6.10 11.93 -5.38
CA ASP A 146 7.25 12.39 -6.18
C ASP A 146 7.45 13.92 -6.20
N THR A 147 6.80 14.66 -5.29
CA THR A 147 6.96 16.10 -5.13
C THR A 147 7.43 16.43 -3.73
N GLU A 148 8.45 17.26 -3.60
CA GLU A 148 8.88 17.76 -2.29
C GLU A 148 7.83 18.70 -1.69
N LYS A 149 7.43 18.44 -0.44
CA LYS A 149 6.49 19.26 0.31
C LYS A 149 7.17 19.79 1.56
N ALA A 150 7.15 21.11 1.71
CA ALA A 150 7.58 21.79 2.92
C ALA A 150 6.40 21.99 3.88
N PHE A 151 6.63 21.76 5.17
CA PHE A 151 5.63 21.95 6.22
C PHE A 151 6.29 22.41 7.53
N GLY A 152 5.53 23.10 8.38
CA GLY A 152 5.88 23.26 9.80
C GLY A 152 5.22 22.17 10.63
N ALA A 153 5.76 21.85 11.80
CA ALA A 153 5.20 20.83 12.68
C ALA A 153 5.20 21.29 14.14
N VAL A 154 4.14 20.94 14.86
CA VAL A 154 3.98 21.22 16.29
C VAL A 154 3.03 20.21 16.91
N SER A 155 3.12 19.99 18.23
CA SER A 155 2.16 19.19 18.98
C SER A 155 1.35 20.05 19.93
N MET A 156 0.03 19.91 19.86
CA MET A 156 -0.95 20.50 20.79
C MET A 156 -1.45 19.47 21.81
N GLY A 157 -0.63 18.44 22.10
CA GLY A 157 -1.03 17.18 22.76
C GLY A 157 -1.31 16.05 21.75
N ASN A 158 -1.54 16.41 20.49
CA ASN A 158 -1.54 15.51 19.34
C ASN A 158 -0.70 16.12 18.20
N PRO A 159 -0.13 15.30 17.29
CA PRO A 159 0.77 15.77 16.23
C PRO A 159 0.04 16.54 15.13
N HIS A 160 0.60 17.69 14.72
CA HIS A 160 0.13 18.51 13.60
C HIS A 160 1.26 18.84 12.65
N ALA A 161 0.96 18.84 11.36
CA ALA A 161 1.80 19.34 10.29
C ALA A 161 1.01 20.35 9.47
N VAL A 162 1.60 21.49 9.11
CA VAL A 162 0.91 22.56 8.37
C VAL A 162 1.69 22.94 7.13
N ILE A 163 1.03 22.82 5.98
CA ILE A 163 1.51 23.21 4.66
C ILE A 163 0.91 24.56 4.30
N GLN A 164 1.75 25.53 3.94
CA GLN A 164 1.27 26.80 3.38
C GLN A 164 0.83 26.59 1.92
N VAL A 165 -0.34 27.12 1.56
CA VAL A 165 -0.91 27.06 0.21
C VAL A 165 -1.29 28.44 -0.31
N ASN A 166 -1.26 28.62 -1.62
CA ASN A 166 -1.62 29.90 -2.26
C ASN A 166 -3.14 30.14 -2.31
N ASP A 167 -3.92 29.10 -2.60
CA ASP A 167 -5.40 29.14 -2.60
C ASP A 167 -5.96 27.89 -1.94
N ILE A 168 -6.74 28.09 -0.87
CA ILE A 168 -7.32 27.02 -0.06
C ILE A 168 -8.34 26.16 -0.84
N ARG A 169 -8.96 26.73 -1.89
CA ARG A 169 -10.00 26.05 -2.69
C ARG A 169 -9.40 25.03 -3.65
N THR A 170 -8.19 25.29 -4.15
CA THR A 170 -7.48 24.40 -5.08
C THR A 170 -6.46 23.50 -4.37
N ALA A 171 -6.32 23.61 -3.05
CA ALA A 171 -5.45 22.75 -2.26
C ALA A 171 -5.90 21.28 -2.38
N GLN A 172 -4.95 20.39 -2.66
CA GLN A 172 -5.17 18.94 -2.80
C GLN A 172 -5.28 18.27 -1.42
N VAL A 173 -6.25 18.71 -0.61
CA VAL A 173 -6.41 18.29 0.80
C VAL A 173 -6.61 16.78 0.90
N LYS A 174 -7.39 16.19 0.01
CA LYS A 174 -7.65 14.75 0.01
C LYS A 174 -6.39 13.93 -0.28
N ASP A 175 -5.70 14.25 -1.37
CA ASP A 175 -4.59 13.42 -1.86
C ASP A 175 -3.30 13.65 -1.05
N ILE A 176 -2.92 14.92 -0.83
CA ILE A 176 -1.73 15.26 -0.03
C ILE A 176 -1.99 15.01 1.45
N GLY A 177 -3.20 15.30 1.94
CA GLY A 177 -3.56 15.08 3.35
C GLY A 177 -3.48 13.60 3.70
N ALA A 178 -4.10 12.72 2.92
CA ALA A 178 -4.04 11.27 3.18
C ALA A 178 -2.61 10.72 3.12
N ALA A 179 -1.81 11.17 2.15
CA ALA A 179 -0.44 10.72 1.99
C ALA A 179 0.48 11.20 3.13
N LEU A 180 0.32 12.46 3.59
CA LEU A 180 1.16 13.01 4.65
C LEU A 180 0.71 12.57 6.06
N GLU A 181 -0.59 12.38 6.27
CA GLU A 181 -1.19 11.95 7.54
C GLU A 181 -0.62 10.61 8.03
N SER A 182 -0.34 9.70 7.09
CA SER A 182 0.23 8.37 7.33
C SER A 182 1.69 8.23 6.91
N HIS A 183 2.35 9.33 6.55
CA HIS A 183 3.72 9.32 6.06
C HIS A 183 4.69 8.78 7.14
N PRO A 184 5.71 7.98 6.78
CA PRO A 184 6.65 7.40 7.75
C PRO A 184 7.36 8.41 8.66
N VAL A 185 7.47 9.66 8.21
CA VAL A 185 8.01 10.77 9.02
C VAL A 185 7.19 11.04 10.30
N PHE A 186 5.93 10.61 10.35
CA PHE A 186 5.06 10.69 11.52
C PHE A 186 4.70 9.27 12.00
N PRO A 187 5.51 8.64 12.89
CA PRO A 187 5.25 7.28 13.36
C PRO A 187 3.90 7.14 14.08
N ALA A 188 3.40 8.22 14.69
CA ALA A 188 2.10 8.26 15.37
C ALA A 188 0.96 8.81 14.48
N ARG A 189 1.21 8.94 13.16
CA ARG A 189 0.39 9.69 12.19
C ARG A 189 0.24 11.17 12.60
N ALA A 190 -0.32 12.04 11.78
CA ALA A 190 -0.47 13.46 12.11
C ALA A 190 -1.67 14.14 11.47
N ASN A 191 -2.24 15.15 12.12
CA ASN A 191 -3.26 15.99 11.48
C ASN A 191 -2.59 16.96 10.52
N ILE A 192 -3.09 17.04 9.28
CA ILE A 192 -2.45 17.80 8.20
C ILE A 192 -3.30 19.03 7.87
N GLY A 193 -2.80 20.21 8.25
CA GLY A 193 -3.41 21.50 7.95
C GLY A 193 -2.90 22.11 6.65
N PHE A 194 -3.80 22.68 5.86
CA PHE A 194 -3.49 23.46 4.66
C PHE A 194 -3.85 24.91 4.95
N MET A 195 -2.85 25.77 5.09
CA MET A 195 -3.01 27.15 5.53
C MET A 195 -2.82 28.13 4.38
N GLN A 196 -3.83 28.92 4.07
CA GLN A 196 -3.72 30.09 3.20
C GLN A 196 -3.63 31.35 4.08
N VAL A 197 -2.52 32.07 3.98
CA VAL A 197 -2.35 33.36 4.68
C VAL A 197 -2.99 34.45 3.83
N LEU A 198 -3.98 35.16 4.38
CA LEU A 198 -4.61 36.31 3.73
C LEU A 198 -3.90 37.61 4.13
N ASP A 199 -3.62 37.74 5.42
CA ASP A 199 -2.77 38.75 6.03
C ASP A 199 -2.20 38.23 7.36
N ARG A 200 -1.46 39.07 8.11
CA ARG A 200 -0.77 38.64 9.34
C ARG A 200 -1.72 38.27 10.49
N GLN A 201 -3.00 38.61 10.40
CA GLN A 201 -4.02 38.36 11.43
C GLN A 201 -5.19 37.52 10.91
N HIS A 202 -5.17 37.08 9.64
CA HIS A 202 -6.25 36.30 9.03
C HIS A 202 -5.71 35.17 8.15
N ILE A 203 -6.17 33.95 8.41
CA ILE A 203 -5.87 32.77 7.60
C ILE A 203 -7.13 31.99 7.25
N LYS A 204 -7.08 31.25 6.14
CA LYS A 204 -8.02 30.16 5.86
C LYS A 204 -7.33 28.82 6.10
N LEU A 205 -8.06 27.86 6.64
CA LEU A 205 -7.53 26.56 7.02
C LEU A 205 -8.48 25.43 6.61
N ARG A 206 -7.94 24.37 6.04
CA ARG A 206 -8.61 23.06 5.87
C ARG A 206 -7.72 22.01 6.51
N VAL A 207 -8.30 21.04 7.21
CA VAL A 207 -7.54 20.05 7.98
C VAL A 207 -7.98 18.65 7.59
N TYR A 208 -7.00 17.82 7.22
CA TYR A 208 -7.17 16.38 7.11
C TYR A 208 -6.75 15.75 8.45
N GLU A 209 -7.73 15.32 9.23
CA GLU A 209 -7.52 14.80 10.58
C GLU A 209 -7.11 13.32 10.58
N ARG A 210 -6.26 12.99 11.56
CA ARG A 210 -5.80 11.64 11.80
C ARG A 210 -6.98 10.72 12.10
N GLY A 211 -7.22 9.76 11.21
CA GLY A 211 -8.30 8.78 11.34
C GLY A 211 -9.71 9.29 11.02
N ALA A 212 -9.90 10.56 10.65
CA ALA A 212 -11.21 11.15 10.36
C ALA A 212 -11.30 11.85 8.99
N ALA A 213 -10.19 11.88 8.22
CA ALA A 213 -10.11 12.59 6.95
C ALA A 213 -10.45 14.09 7.10
N GLU A 214 -10.94 14.73 6.04
CA GLU A 214 -11.25 16.17 6.11
C GLU A 214 -12.51 16.44 6.95
N THR A 215 -12.37 17.27 7.98
CA THR A 215 -13.48 17.69 8.86
C THR A 215 -13.83 19.17 8.63
N LEU A 216 -15.01 19.57 9.10
CA LEU A 216 -15.47 20.97 8.97
C LEU A 216 -14.67 21.93 9.87
N ALA A 217 -14.19 21.46 11.02
CA ALA A 217 -13.45 22.28 11.96
C ALA A 217 -12.58 21.43 12.90
N CYS A 218 -11.28 21.74 12.96
CA CYS A 218 -10.34 21.14 13.91
C CYS A 218 -9.71 22.24 14.77
N GLY A 219 -10.10 22.31 16.05
CA GLY A 219 -9.63 23.36 16.97
C GLY A 219 -8.13 23.32 17.26
N SER A 220 -7.59 22.12 17.51
CA SER A 220 -6.14 21.94 17.71
C SER A 220 -5.35 22.18 16.41
N GLY A 221 -5.93 21.86 15.25
CA GLY A 221 -5.35 22.19 13.94
C GLY A 221 -5.29 23.69 13.68
N ALA A 222 -6.32 24.45 14.08
CA ALA A 222 -6.30 25.92 14.02
C ALA A 222 -5.21 26.51 14.94
N CYS A 223 -5.08 25.99 16.16
CA CYS A 223 -4.00 26.38 17.07
C CYS A 223 -2.63 26.11 16.47
N ALA A 224 -2.42 24.90 15.94
CA ALA A 224 -1.16 24.50 15.33
C ALA A 224 -0.79 25.38 14.13
N ALA A 225 -1.74 25.69 13.24
CA ALA A 225 -1.50 26.56 12.09
C ALA A 225 -1.05 27.97 12.50
N VAL A 226 -1.66 28.54 13.53
CA VAL A 226 -1.29 29.85 14.05
C VAL A 226 0.08 29.83 14.72
N VAL A 227 0.35 28.84 15.57
CA VAL A 227 1.68 28.65 16.20
C VAL A 227 2.77 28.53 15.13
N ILE A 228 2.58 27.67 14.13
CA ILE A 228 3.52 27.48 13.02
C ILE A 228 3.69 28.79 12.22
N GLY A 229 2.59 29.48 11.90
CA GLY A 229 2.65 30.76 11.17
C GLY A 229 3.37 31.87 11.94
N ILE A 230 3.24 31.92 13.27
CA ILE A 230 3.99 32.85 14.14
C ILE A 230 5.48 32.49 14.15
N GLU A 231 5.83 31.21 14.34
CA GLU A 231 7.23 30.72 14.33
C GLU A 231 7.91 31.00 12.97
N GLN A 232 7.15 30.91 11.88
CA GLN A 232 7.59 31.22 10.51
C GLN A 232 7.54 32.72 10.17
N HIS A 233 7.17 33.59 11.13
CA HIS A 233 7.03 35.05 10.97
C HIS A 233 5.99 35.50 9.94
N LEU A 234 5.06 34.62 9.57
CA LEU A 234 3.96 34.91 8.66
C LEU A 234 2.79 35.62 9.37
N LEU A 235 2.59 35.34 10.66
CA LEU A 235 1.45 35.81 11.45
C LEU A 235 1.87 36.60 12.69
N ASP A 236 0.95 37.43 13.18
CA ASP A 236 1.02 38.11 14.48
C ASP A 236 0.44 37.22 15.60
N HIS A 237 0.48 37.69 16.85
CA HIS A 237 0.04 36.94 18.03
C HIS A 237 -1.47 36.71 18.14
N ASN A 238 -2.29 37.47 17.41
CA ASN A 238 -3.75 37.36 17.41
C ASN A 238 -4.23 37.10 15.99
N VAL A 239 -4.81 35.92 15.74
CA VAL A 239 -5.16 35.48 14.39
C VAL A 239 -6.58 34.93 14.35
N SER A 240 -7.34 35.40 13.36
CA SER A 240 -8.63 34.84 12.98
C SER A 240 -8.43 33.72 11.95
N VAL A 241 -8.94 32.54 12.25
CA VAL A 241 -8.81 31.32 11.44
C VAL A 241 -10.17 30.95 10.86
N GLU A 242 -10.33 31.07 9.55
CA GLU A 242 -11.53 30.64 8.82
C GLU A 242 -11.40 29.16 8.42
N LEU A 243 -12.21 28.32 9.06
CA LEU A 243 -12.40 26.91 8.73
C LEU A 243 -13.70 26.73 7.91
N PRO A 244 -13.92 25.58 7.24
CA PRO A 244 -15.18 25.31 6.55
C PRO A 244 -16.42 25.47 7.45
N GLY A 245 -16.31 25.11 8.73
CA GLY A 245 -17.38 25.21 9.73
C GLY A 245 -17.55 26.58 10.39
N GLY A 246 -16.67 27.54 10.11
CA GLY A 246 -16.72 28.92 10.61
C GLY A 246 -15.38 29.39 11.20
N THR A 247 -15.42 30.41 12.06
CA THR A 247 -14.22 31.15 12.47
C THR A 247 -13.84 30.91 13.94
N LEU A 248 -12.54 30.73 14.19
CA LEU A 248 -11.93 30.74 15.53
C LEU A 248 -10.97 31.92 15.65
N LYS A 249 -10.85 32.51 16.84
CA LYS A 249 -9.75 33.43 17.17
C LYS A 249 -8.71 32.68 17.98
N ILE A 250 -7.47 32.72 17.56
CA ILE A 250 -6.34 32.09 18.24
C ILE A 250 -5.40 33.20 18.71
N HIS A 251 -4.96 33.09 19.96
CA HIS A 251 -3.96 33.96 20.55
C HIS A 251 -2.79 33.13 21.10
N TRP A 252 -1.56 33.56 20.80
CA TRP A 252 -0.36 32.94 21.35
C TRP A 252 0.80 33.94 21.45
N ASP A 253 1.30 34.15 22.67
CA ASP A 253 2.40 35.09 22.95
C ASP A 253 3.81 34.52 22.70
N GLY A 254 3.89 33.26 22.26
CA GLY A 254 5.16 32.61 21.88
C GLY A 254 5.57 31.48 22.82
N ARG A 255 6.82 31.01 22.65
CA ARG A 255 7.31 29.81 23.33
C ARG A 255 7.26 29.93 24.85
N GLY A 256 6.78 28.87 25.50
CA GLY A 256 6.57 28.81 26.95
C GLY A 256 5.17 29.26 27.38
N GLU A 257 4.47 30.02 26.54
CA GLU A 257 3.12 30.49 26.82
C GLU A 257 2.04 29.56 26.23
N PRO A 258 0.86 29.48 26.86
CA PRO A 258 -0.24 28.68 26.35
C PRO A 258 -0.90 29.30 25.12
N VAL A 259 -1.44 28.46 24.25
CA VAL A 259 -2.31 28.91 23.15
C VAL A 259 -3.74 29.07 23.67
N LEU A 260 -4.35 30.22 23.42
CA LEU A 260 -5.75 30.49 23.75
C LEU A 260 -6.60 30.40 22.48
N MET A 261 -7.65 29.59 22.52
CA MET A 261 -8.58 29.42 21.41
C MET A 261 -9.97 29.90 21.79
N THR A 262 -10.45 30.92 21.11
CA THR A 262 -11.78 31.50 21.31
C THR A 262 -12.70 31.16 20.15
N GLY A 263 -13.92 30.70 20.45
CA GLY A 263 -14.89 30.36 19.42
C GLY A 263 -16.32 30.27 19.95
N PRO A 264 -17.30 30.16 19.04
CA PRO A 264 -18.68 29.96 19.43
C PRO A 264 -18.92 28.51 19.89
N ALA A 265 -19.99 28.34 20.67
CA ALA A 265 -20.65 27.07 20.95
C ALA A 265 -22.15 27.33 21.03
N ILE A 266 -22.93 26.51 20.33
CA ILE A 266 -24.36 26.74 20.10
C ILE A 266 -25.16 25.55 20.59
N SER A 267 -26.14 25.81 21.45
CA SER A 267 -27.20 24.86 21.82
C SER A 267 -28.19 24.73 20.66
N VAL A 268 -28.46 23.50 20.22
CA VAL A 268 -29.33 23.20 19.06
C VAL A 268 -30.73 22.82 19.53
N PHE A 269 -30.84 21.81 20.39
CA PHE A 269 -32.10 21.40 21.00
C PHE A 269 -31.87 20.66 22.32
N ASP A 270 -32.90 20.64 23.18
CA ASP A 270 -32.96 19.77 24.35
C ASP A 270 -33.78 18.52 24.02
N GLY A 271 -33.39 17.38 24.59
CA GLY A 271 -34.08 16.11 24.37
C GLY A 271 -34.04 15.20 25.60
N ASN A 272 -34.85 14.16 25.56
CA ASN A 272 -34.76 13.04 26.50
C ASN A 272 -34.80 11.73 25.73
N ILE A 273 -34.08 10.73 26.23
CA ILE A 273 -34.07 9.38 25.65
C ILE A 273 -34.27 8.35 26.76
N SER A 274 -35.15 7.39 26.51
CA SER A 274 -35.30 6.23 27.38
C SER A 274 -34.48 5.09 26.82
N LEU A 275 -33.28 4.91 27.37
CA LEU A 275 -32.51 3.69 27.18
C LEU A 275 -33.15 2.62 28.07
N THR A 276 -33.77 1.62 27.46
CA THR A 276 -34.16 0.43 28.21
C THR A 276 -32.91 -0.38 28.51
N ASN A 277 -32.75 -0.81 29.77
CA ASN A 277 -31.81 -1.89 30.11
C ASN A 277 -32.28 -3.25 29.55
N GLU A 278 -33.49 -3.29 28.98
CA GLU A 278 -33.89 -4.39 28.11
C GLU A 278 -33.05 -4.31 26.83
N PRO A 279 -32.30 -5.37 26.50
CA PRO A 279 -31.61 -5.45 25.23
C PRO A 279 -32.67 -5.31 24.13
N TYR A 280 -32.68 -4.17 23.44
CA TYR A 280 -33.51 -4.05 22.25
C TYR A 280 -32.91 -5.03 21.23
N LEU A 281 -33.67 -6.11 21.02
CA LEU A 281 -33.32 -7.42 20.45
C LEU A 281 -32.94 -8.49 21.48
N SER A 282 -34.00 -9.10 22.02
CA SER A 282 -34.21 -10.55 22.05
C SER A 282 -33.21 -11.32 21.19
N GLU A 283 -32.60 -12.37 21.73
CA GLU A 283 -31.86 -13.36 20.94
C GLU A 283 -32.58 -13.60 19.61
N LEU A 284 -31.91 -13.25 18.50
CA LEU A 284 -32.39 -13.56 17.17
C LEU A 284 -32.69 -15.06 17.15
N SER A 285 -33.91 -15.46 16.81
CA SER A 285 -34.17 -16.89 16.66
C SER A 285 -33.32 -17.44 15.51
N GLU A 286 -32.82 -18.67 15.65
CA GLU A 286 -31.95 -19.31 14.64
C GLU A 286 -32.53 -19.19 13.22
N GLY A 287 -33.84 -19.41 13.06
CA GLY A 287 -34.53 -19.31 11.77
C GLY A 287 -34.66 -17.89 11.20
N GLN A 288 -34.58 -16.85 12.04
CA GLN A 288 -34.52 -15.46 11.56
C GLN A 288 -33.11 -15.11 11.08
N VAL A 289 -32.07 -15.55 11.79
CA VAL A 289 -30.67 -15.38 11.35
C VAL A 289 -30.43 -16.09 10.04
N GLU A 290 -30.87 -17.35 9.92
CA GLU A 290 -30.73 -18.14 8.70
C GLU A 290 -31.39 -17.45 7.49
N ARG A 291 -32.66 -17.04 7.64
CA ARG A 291 -33.42 -16.41 6.54
C ARG A 291 -32.84 -15.04 6.15
N TYR A 292 -32.23 -14.34 7.09
CA TYR A 292 -31.55 -13.07 6.83
C TYR A 292 -30.24 -13.29 6.04
N LEU A 293 -29.38 -14.22 6.50
CA LEU A 293 -28.12 -14.53 5.81
C LEU A 293 -28.34 -15.09 4.40
N GLN A 294 -29.40 -15.88 4.18
CA GLN A 294 -29.78 -16.35 2.85
C GLN A 294 -30.18 -15.22 1.89
N LYS A 295 -30.81 -14.16 2.41
CA LYS A 295 -31.21 -12.98 1.61
C LYS A 295 -30.06 -12.01 1.37
N HIS A 296 -29.04 -12.03 2.21
CA HIS A 296 -27.91 -11.09 2.18
C HIS A 296 -26.57 -11.86 2.12
N PRO A 297 -26.23 -12.48 0.98
CA PRO A 297 -25.03 -13.31 0.86
C PRO A 297 -23.72 -12.51 1.07
N GLU A 298 -23.74 -11.19 0.83
CA GLU A 298 -22.61 -10.29 1.03
C GLU A 298 -22.47 -9.77 2.47
N PHE A 299 -23.37 -10.15 3.38
CA PHE A 299 -23.42 -9.61 4.75
C PHE A 299 -22.07 -9.67 5.49
N PHE A 300 -21.33 -10.78 5.38
CA PHE A 300 -20.02 -10.91 6.03
C PHE A 300 -18.89 -10.15 5.31
N ASN A 301 -19.06 -9.79 4.04
CA ASN A 301 -18.14 -8.92 3.32
C ASN A 301 -18.31 -7.45 3.76
N GLU A 302 -19.54 -7.04 4.06
CA GLU A 302 -19.88 -5.69 4.54
C GLU A 302 -19.60 -5.52 6.04
N HIS A 303 -19.50 -6.63 6.79
CA HIS A 303 -19.28 -6.65 8.25
C HIS A 303 -18.10 -7.54 8.66
N LEU A 304 -16.94 -7.36 8.03
CA LEU A 304 -15.72 -8.16 8.31
C LEU A 304 -15.31 -8.19 9.79
N ASN A 305 -15.50 -7.08 10.49
CA ASN A 305 -15.16 -6.94 11.92
C ASN A 305 -15.95 -7.93 12.82
N LEU A 306 -17.11 -8.40 12.35
CA LEU A 306 -17.95 -9.38 13.06
C LEU A 306 -17.26 -10.75 13.15
N LEU A 307 -16.42 -11.12 12.18
CA LEU A 307 -15.69 -12.39 12.13
C LEU A 307 -14.54 -12.47 13.14
N GLU A 308 -14.05 -11.32 13.63
CA GLU A 308 -13.07 -11.26 14.73
C GLU A 308 -13.72 -11.54 16.09
N GLN A 309 -15.02 -11.26 16.21
CA GLN A 309 -15.76 -11.31 17.48
C GLN A 309 -16.59 -12.59 17.63
N ILE A 310 -17.01 -13.22 16.54
CA ILE A 310 -17.80 -14.46 16.56
C ILE A 310 -16.89 -15.70 16.67
N HIS A 311 -17.13 -16.51 17.70
CA HIS A 311 -16.49 -17.82 17.87
C HIS A 311 -17.42 -18.94 17.36
N ILE A 312 -17.04 -19.63 16.29
CA ILE A 312 -17.82 -20.74 15.72
C ILE A 312 -17.19 -22.07 16.18
N PRO A 313 -17.79 -22.78 17.15
CA PRO A 313 -17.29 -24.10 17.54
C PRO A 313 -17.54 -25.12 16.42
N HIS A 314 -16.49 -25.85 16.02
CA HIS A 314 -16.58 -26.94 15.04
C HIS A 314 -16.31 -28.29 15.74
N PRO A 315 -17.06 -29.37 15.44
CA PRO A 315 -16.95 -30.66 16.12
C PRO A 315 -15.64 -31.45 15.87
N SER A 316 -14.63 -30.86 15.21
CA SER A 316 -13.35 -31.51 14.90
C SER A 316 -12.10 -30.76 15.41
N GLY A 317 -12.24 -29.94 16.46
CA GLY A 317 -11.13 -29.22 17.09
C GLY A 317 -10.97 -27.78 16.59
N ASN A 318 -10.00 -27.05 17.17
CA ASN A 318 -9.82 -25.59 17.02
C ASN A 318 -10.06 -25.11 15.59
N ALA A 319 -11.22 -24.49 15.38
CA ALA A 319 -11.57 -23.85 14.13
C ALA A 319 -10.60 -22.70 13.89
N VAL A 320 -9.86 -22.75 12.79
CA VAL A 320 -9.05 -21.63 12.32
C VAL A 320 -10.02 -20.51 11.96
N SER A 321 -9.90 -19.34 12.60
CA SER A 321 -10.69 -18.15 12.27
C SER A 321 -10.71 -17.94 10.76
N LEU A 322 -11.86 -17.55 10.19
CA LEU A 322 -11.98 -17.27 8.76
C LEU A 322 -10.96 -16.20 8.33
N ILE A 323 -10.59 -15.28 9.23
CA ILE A 323 -9.53 -14.29 9.04
C ILE A 323 -8.15 -14.94 9.13
N SER A 324 -7.90 -15.85 10.07
CA SER A 324 -6.65 -16.63 10.09
C SER A 324 -6.50 -17.50 8.84
N LYS A 325 -7.60 -18.06 8.33
CA LYS A 325 -7.62 -18.84 7.09
C LYS A 325 -7.48 -17.94 5.87
N GLN A 326 -8.09 -16.76 5.85
CA GLN A 326 -7.91 -15.76 4.80
C GLN A 326 -6.49 -15.22 4.81
N LEU A 327 -5.89 -14.92 5.97
CA LEU A 327 -4.49 -14.51 6.11
C LEU A 327 -3.54 -15.62 5.68
N GLU A 328 -3.84 -16.89 6.01
CA GLU A 328 -3.08 -18.03 5.52
C GLU A 328 -3.20 -18.17 4.00
N ILE A 329 -4.40 -18.00 3.43
CA ILE A 329 -4.64 -18.00 1.98
C ILE A 329 -3.93 -16.82 1.31
N PHE A 330 -3.97 -15.62 1.89
CA PHE A 330 -3.30 -14.44 1.38
C PHE A 330 -1.78 -14.58 1.47
N ARG A 331 -1.24 -15.13 2.56
CA ARG A 331 0.19 -15.45 2.68
C ARG A 331 0.61 -16.52 1.69
N SER A 332 -0.21 -17.56 1.51
CA SER A 332 0.03 -18.60 0.52
C SER A 332 0.02 -18.04 -0.90
N ARG A 333 -0.96 -17.19 -1.24
CA ARG A 333 -1.04 -16.52 -2.54
C ARG A 333 0.08 -15.51 -2.76
N HIS A 334 0.46 -14.75 -1.73
CA HIS A 334 1.59 -13.84 -1.80
C HIS A 334 2.88 -14.60 -2.06
N HIS A 335 3.11 -15.69 -1.33
CA HIS A 335 4.28 -16.54 -1.53
C HIS A 335 4.25 -17.23 -2.91
N GLU A 336 3.08 -17.67 -3.38
CA GLU A 336 2.90 -18.21 -4.72
C GLU A 336 3.19 -17.16 -5.80
N MET A 337 2.71 -15.93 -5.63
CA MET A 337 3.00 -14.81 -6.54
C MET A 337 4.48 -14.40 -6.51
N GLU A 338 5.12 -14.38 -5.34
CA GLU A 338 6.56 -14.13 -5.22
C GLU A 338 7.38 -15.22 -5.91
N ASN A 339 6.98 -16.49 -5.75
CA ASN A 339 7.61 -17.62 -6.43
C ASN A 339 7.41 -17.51 -7.94
N GLN A 340 6.20 -17.19 -8.43
CA GLN A 340 5.93 -16.96 -9.85
C GLN A 340 6.74 -15.78 -10.42
N LEU A 341 6.88 -14.69 -9.67
CA LEU A 341 7.69 -13.54 -10.10
C LEU A 341 9.17 -13.92 -10.19
N THR A 342 9.67 -14.68 -9.20
CA THR A 342 11.05 -15.17 -9.18
C THR A 342 11.30 -16.10 -10.38
N GLU A 343 10.38 -17.03 -10.66
CA GLU A 343 10.45 -17.89 -11.85
C GLU A 343 10.47 -17.08 -13.15
N LEU A 344 9.62 -16.06 -13.29
CA LEU A 344 9.60 -15.20 -14.47
C LEU A 344 10.89 -14.40 -14.64
N ILE A 345 11.48 -13.92 -13.55
CA ILE A 345 12.77 -13.23 -13.55
C ILE A 345 13.90 -14.17 -13.99
N ASP A 346 13.90 -15.40 -13.49
CA ASP A 346 14.92 -16.38 -13.87
C ASP A 346 14.77 -16.80 -15.35
N ILE A 347 13.54 -17.00 -15.83
CA ILE A 347 13.26 -17.21 -17.26
C ILE A 347 13.76 -16.02 -18.10
N ALA A 348 13.54 -14.78 -17.64
CA ALA A 348 14.02 -13.59 -18.34
C ALA A 348 15.56 -13.54 -18.41
N ARG A 349 16.26 -13.88 -17.33
CA ARG A 349 17.73 -13.96 -17.28
C ARG A 349 18.30 -15.05 -18.19
N ASP A 350 17.65 -16.21 -18.23
CA ASP A 350 18.04 -17.32 -19.11
C ASP A 350 17.84 -16.96 -20.58
N ASN A 351 16.76 -16.25 -20.89
CA ASN A 351 16.51 -15.70 -22.23
C ASN A 351 17.59 -14.69 -22.63
N ASP A 352 17.92 -13.72 -21.76
CA ASP A 352 18.99 -12.75 -22.02
C ASP A 352 20.34 -13.43 -22.26
N THR A 353 20.66 -14.44 -21.46
CA THR A 353 21.88 -15.25 -21.65
C THR A 353 21.86 -15.96 -23.00
N SER A 354 20.74 -16.54 -23.40
CA SER A 354 20.59 -17.23 -24.68
C SER A 354 20.73 -16.27 -25.87
N ILE A 355 20.17 -15.06 -25.77
CA ILE A 355 20.30 -13.99 -26.77
C ILE A 355 21.76 -13.57 -26.92
N MET A 356 22.49 -13.37 -25.82
CA MET A 356 23.92 -13.04 -25.86
C MET A 356 24.74 -14.14 -26.55
N ARG A 357 24.46 -15.42 -26.25
CA ARG A 357 25.14 -16.56 -26.89
C ARG A 357 24.85 -16.63 -28.39
N MET A 358 23.62 -16.37 -28.84
CA MET A 358 23.30 -16.27 -30.28
C MET A 358 24.03 -15.14 -30.96
N HIS A 359 24.11 -13.98 -30.31
CA HIS A 359 24.85 -12.85 -30.85
C HIS A 359 26.32 -13.20 -31.07
N LYS A 360 26.97 -13.86 -30.10
CA LYS A 360 28.35 -14.34 -30.24
C LYS A 360 28.51 -15.35 -31.36
N LEU A 361 27.58 -16.31 -31.48
CA LEU A 361 27.58 -17.27 -32.58
C LEU A 361 27.46 -16.60 -33.95
N SER A 362 26.57 -15.60 -34.08
CA SER A 362 26.39 -14.84 -35.32
C SER A 362 27.68 -14.13 -35.73
N LEU A 363 28.36 -13.47 -34.79
CA LEU A 363 29.65 -12.82 -35.06
C LEU A 363 30.71 -13.83 -35.51
N ALA A 364 30.82 -14.99 -34.83
CA ALA A 364 31.79 -16.02 -35.18
C ALA A 364 31.56 -16.60 -36.59
N LEU A 365 30.31 -16.75 -37.00
CA LEU A 365 29.95 -17.23 -38.34
C LEU A 365 30.17 -16.17 -39.43
N LEU A 366 29.96 -14.88 -39.13
CA LEU A 366 30.20 -13.79 -40.07
C LEU A 366 31.68 -13.58 -40.38
N ASP A 367 32.57 -13.82 -39.41
CA ASP A 367 34.02 -13.68 -39.56
C ASP A 367 34.63 -14.78 -40.46
N ALA A 368 33.96 -15.92 -40.60
CA ALA A 368 34.46 -17.04 -41.38
C ALA A 368 34.44 -16.78 -42.89
N THR A 369 35.59 -16.79 -43.56
CA THR A 369 35.69 -16.54 -45.01
C THR A 369 35.49 -17.78 -45.89
N THR A 370 35.66 -18.98 -45.33
CA THR A 370 35.47 -20.25 -46.04
C THR A 370 34.51 -21.17 -45.30
N LEU A 371 33.98 -22.20 -45.98
CA LEU A 371 33.12 -23.20 -45.34
C LEU A 371 33.84 -23.93 -44.20
N ALA A 372 35.13 -24.24 -44.36
CA ALA A 372 35.93 -24.89 -43.33
C ALA A 372 36.09 -24.00 -42.08
N ASP A 373 36.31 -22.69 -42.27
CA ASP A 373 36.37 -21.74 -41.16
C ASP A 373 35.02 -21.61 -40.45
N ALA A 374 33.91 -21.65 -41.20
CA ALA A 374 32.58 -21.56 -40.61
C ALA A 374 32.24 -22.79 -39.76
N VAL A 375 32.61 -23.99 -40.21
CA VAL A 375 32.45 -25.23 -39.43
C VAL A 375 33.31 -25.18 -38.17
N LYS A 376 34.56 -24.71 -38.27
CA LYS A 376 35.46 -24.57 -37.13
C LYS A 376 34.95 -23.55 -36.12
N ASN A 377 34.54 -22.37 -36.57
CA ASN A 377 34.01 -21.30 -35.73
C ASN A 377 32.69 -21.70 -35.07
N LEU A 378 31.81 -22.43 -35.79
CA LEU A 378 30.60 -22.99 -35.21
C LEU A 378 30.93 -23.94 -34.05
N ASN A 379 31.88 -24.86 -34.25
CA ASN A 379 32.27 -25.81 -33.22
C ASN A 379 32.84 -25.09 -31.98
N ILE A 380 33.75 -24.13 -32.17
CA ILE A 380 34.30 -23.32 -31.07
C ILE A 380 33.18 -22.57 -30.33
N ALA A 381 32.30 -21.88 -31.06
CA ALA A 381 31.25 -21.08 -30.45
C ALA A 381 30.23 -21.93 -29.67
N LEU A 382 29.87 -23.11 -30.17
CA LEU A 382 28.98 -24.04 -29.46
C LEU A 382 29.66 -24.64 -28.23
N CYS A 383 30.95 -25.00 -28.31
CA CYS A 383 31.68 -25.51 -27.16
C CYS A 383 31.90 -24.42 -26.08
N GLU A 384 32.31 -23.21 -26.46
CA GLU A 384 32.67 -22.15 -25.51
C GLU A 384 31.44 -21.43 -24.93
N TYR A 385 30.51 -21.01 -25.80
CA TYR A 385 29.38 -20.19 -25.35
C TYR A 385 28.17 -21.02 -24.96
N PHE A 386 27.98 -22.18 -25.59
CA PHE A 386 26.86 -23.07 -25.29
C PHE A 386 27.26 -24.25 -24.40
N LEU A 387 28.55 -24.39 -24.05
CA LEU A 387 29.11 -25.44 -23.18
C LEU A 387 28.90 -26.87 -23.72
N THR A 388 28.80 -27.06 -25.03
CA THR A 388 28.42 -28.35 -25.64
C THR A 388 29.60 -29.32 -25.70
N ASP A 389 29.36 -30.61 -25.44
CA ASP A 389 30.42 -31.62 -25.47
C ASP A 389 30.74 -32.09 -26.89
N PHE A 390 29.71 -32.17 -27.74
CA PHE A 390 29.81 -32.70 -29.09
C PHE A 390 29.02 -31.83 -30.06
N VAL A 391 29.60 -31.54 -31.22
CA VAL A 391 28.96 -30.78 -32.29
C VAL A 391 29.18 -31.53 -33.60
N ALA A 392 28.12 -31.66 -34.38
CA ALA A 392 28.17 -32.31 -35.68
C ALA A 392 27.33 -31.56 -36.70
N ILE A 393 27.83 -31.50 -37.95
CA ILE A 393 27.10 -30.97 -39.08
C ILE A 393 27.18 -31.97 -40.20
N ARG A 394 26.06 -32.22 -40.89
CA ARG A 394 25.97 -33.07 -42.06
C ARG A 394 25.18 -32.37 -43.15
N ILE A 395 25.81 -32.09 -44.28
CA ILE A 395 25.19 -31.48 -45.46
C ILE A 395 24.83 -32.61 -46.42
N ILE A 396 23.58 -32.67 -46.84
CA ILE A 396 23.07 -33.66 -47.79
C ILE A 396 23.28 -33.10 -49.20
N LYS A 397 24.31 -33.58 -49.90
CA LYS A 397 24.68 -33.12 -51.25
C LYS A 397 25.48 -34.19 -52.00
N GLU A 398 25.31 -34.29 -53.31
CA GLU A 398 26.14 -35.13 -54.17
C GLU A 398 27.51 -34.47 -54.43
N GLY A 399 28.59 -35.26 -54.36
CA GLY A 399 29.95 -34.78 -54.54
C GLY A 399 30.52 -34.15 -53.27
N GLY A 400 31.36 -34.90 -52.55
CA GLY A 400 32.09 -34.37 -51.39
C GLY A 400 33.21 -33.42 -51.80
N HIS A 401 33.53 -32.46 -50.93
CA HIS A 401 34.74 -31.65 -51.08
C HIS A 401 35.93 -32.48 -50.57
N PRO A 402 37.05 -32.62 -51.32
CA PRO A 402 38.15 -33.56 -51.02
C PRO A 402 38.88 -33.38 -49.67
N HIS A 403 38.53 -32.37 -48.89
CA HIS A 403 39.09 -32.08 -47.56
C HIS A 403 38.01 -32.03 -46.44
N LEU A 404 36.74 -32.31 -46.76
CA LEU A 404 35.59 -32.24 -45.85
C LEU A 404 34.66 -33.46 -46.02
N ASP A 405 35.19 -34.65 -46.29
CA ASP A 405 34.38 -35.85 -46.57
C ASP A 405 33.42 -36.23 -45.43
N GLU A 406 33.77 -35.90 -44.17
CA GLU A 406 32.91 -36.15 -43.01
C GLU A 406 31.74 -35.16 -42.87
N LEU A 407 31.78 -34.04 -43.59
CA LEU A 407 30.73 -33.01 -43.59
C LEU A 407 29.57 -33.38 -44.51
N PHE A 408 29.80 -34.20 -45.55
CA PHE A 408 28.79 -34.48 -46.58
C PHE A 408 28.20 -35.89 -46.45
N ILE A 409 26.88 -36.00 -46.63
CA ILE A 409 26.18 -37.27 -46.77
C ILE A 409 25.53 -37.30 -48.15
N THR A 410 25.74 -38.38 -48.89
CA THR A 410 25.10 -38.57 -50.19
C THR A 410 23.59 -38.69 -50.03
N PRO A 411 22.77 -38.03 -50.88
CA PRO A 411 21.34 -38.24 -50.91
C PRO A 411 20.98 -39.73 -51.01
N HIS A 412 19.89 -40.14 -50.37
CA HIS A 412 19.42 -41.54 -50.33
C HIS A 412 20.37 -42.57 -49.66
N SER A 413 21.40 -42.13 -48.94
CA SER A 413 22.23 -43.03 -48.15
C SER A 413 21.44 -43.76 -47.06
N GLU A 414 21.77 -45.03 -46.81
CA GLU A 414 21.29 -45.77 -45.64
C GLU A 414 21.55 -45.04 -44.31
N LYS A 415 22.58 -44.18 -44.27
CA LYS A 415 22.93 -43.32 -43.12
C LYS A 415 21.85 -42.28 -42.78
N LEU A 416 20.94 -41.96 -43.70
CA LEU A 416 19.86 -40.99 -43.48
C LEU A 416 18.58 -41.63 -42.90
N LYS A 417 18.43 -42.96 -42.97
CA LYS A 417 17.25 -43.66 -42.43
C LYS A 417 16.92 -43.33 -40.97
N PRO A 418 17.90 -43.19 -40.05
CA PRO A 418 17.63 -42.85 -38.67
C PRO A 418 17.10 -41.41 -38.45
N PHE A 419 17.11 -40.55 -39.46
CA PHE A 419 16.73 -39.13 -39.36
C PHE A 419 15.48 -38.77 -40.19
N ILE A 420 14.77 -39.77 -40.73
CA ILE A 420 13.61 -39.55 -41.60
C ILE A 420 12.55 -38.69 -40.89
N LYS A 421 12.33 -38.92 -39.60
CA LYS A 421 11.34 -38.19 -38.80
C LYS A 421 11.67 -36.70 -38.73
N GLU A 422 12.91 -36.36 -38.38
CA GLU A 422 13.38 -34.98 -38.21
C GLU A 422 13.42 -34.25 -39.56
N LEU A 423 13.88 -34.92 -40.62
CA LEU A 423 13.93 -34.36 -41.97
C LEU A 423 12.53 -34.15 -42.56
N SER A 424 11.57 -35.08 -42.35
CA SER A 424 10.21 -34.95 -42.88
C SER A 424 9.37 -33.91 -42.14
N THR A 425 9.56 -33.79 -40.83
CA THR A 425 8.77 -32.87 -40.00
C THR A 425 9.34 -31.46 -39.97
N GLN A 426 10.62 -31.30 -40.33
CA GLN A 426 11.38 -30.05 -40.24
C GLN A 426 11.34 -29.42 -38.83
N GLN A 427 11.12 -30.25 -37.80
CA GLN A 427 11.15 -29.83 -36.41
C GLN A 427 12.42 -30.39 -35.76
N PRO A 428 13.11 -29.58 -34.93
CA PRO A 428 14.19 -30.10 -34.10
C PRO A 428 13.69 -31.22 -33.18
N GLY A 429 14.46 -32.30 -33.05
CA GLY A 429 14.24 -33.37 -32.09
C GLY A 429 15.21 -33.24 -30.92
N CYS A 430 14.72 -33.31 -29.69
CA CYS A 430 15.54 -33.32 -28.46
C CYS A 430 15.28 -34.60 -27.69
N GLY A 431 16.33 -35.22 -27.16
CA GLY A 431 16.22 -36.44 -26.37
C GLY A 431 17.45 -37.32 -26.48
N ARG A 432 17.31 -38.57 -26.04
CA ARG A 432 18.37 -39.56 -26.13
C ARG A 432 18.51 -40.07 -27.58
N PRO A 433 19.66 -39.89 -28.25
CA PRO A 433 19.84 -40.41 -29.60
C PRO A 433 19.85 -41.93 -29.61
N THR A 434 19.34 -42.52 -30.68
CA THR A 434 19.64 -43.92 -30.98
C THR A 434 21.14 -44.07 -31.28
N LEU A 435 21.71 -45.25 -30.98
CA LEU A 435 23.12 -45.51 -31.26
C LEU A 435 23.46 -45.34 -32.76
N ALA A 436 22.50 -45.61 -33.65
CA ALA A 436 22.63 -45.37 -35.08
C ALA A 436 22.74 -43.87 -35.41
N GLN A 437 21.89 -43.03 -34.81
CA GLN A 437 21.96 -41.57 -34.98
C GLN A 437 23.28 -41.01 -34.44
N ALA A 438 23.68 -41.42 -33.23
CA ALA A 438 24.92 -40.95 -32.59
C ALA A 438 26.17 -41.31 -33.40
N ARG A 439 26.23 -42.52 -33.98
CA ARG A 439 27.34 -42.95 -34.84
C ARG A 439 27.47 -42.12 -36.11
N VAL A 440 26.35 -41.78 -36.76
CA VAL A 440 26.36 -40.98 -38.00
C VAL A 440 26.75 -39.52 -37.71
N LEU A 441 26.28 -38.96 -36.60
CA LEU A 441 26.52 -37.56 -36.23
C LEU A 441 27.89 -37.35 -35.60
N PHE A 442 28.25 -38.10 -34.57
CA PHE A 442 29.42 -37.80 -33.75
C PHE A 442 30.59 -38.78 -33.97
N GLY A 443 30.37 -39.86 -34.73
CA GLY A 443 31.38 -40.88 -35.01
C GLY A 443 31.38 -42.03 -34.00
N GLU A 444 31.97 -43.17 -34.39
CA GLU A 444 31.87 -44.42 -33.64
C GLU A 444 32.56 -44.39 -32.27
N ALA A 445 33.68 -43.65 -32.15
CA ALA A 445 34.47 -43.57 -30.93
C ALA A 445 33.76 -42.88 -29.77
N VAL A 446 32.87 -41.92 -30.05
CA VAL A 446 32.19 -41.10 -29.02
C VAL A 446 30.68 -41.32 -28.98
N ALA A 447 30.11 -42.10 -29.90
CA ALA A 447 28.67 -42.32 -29.99
C ALA A 447 28.04 -42.87 -28.68
N ALA A 448 28.80 -43.65 -27.90
CA ALA A 448 28.34 -44.19 -26.63
C ALA A 448 28.36 -43.16 -25.48
N ASP A 449 29.16 -42.09 -25.61
CA ASP A 449 29.31 -41.03 -24.60
C ASP A 449 28.21 -39.97 -24.72
N VAL A 450 27.49 -39.91 -25.85
CA VAL A 450 26.40 -38.96 -26.08
C VAL A 450 25.13 -39.45 -25.41
N LYS A 451 24.80 -38.89 -24.25
CA LYS A 451 23.62 -39.29 -23.46
C LYS A 451 22.35 -38.55 -23.84
N SER A 452 22.46 -37.30 -24.28
CA SER A 452 21.35 -36.52 -24.84
C SER A 452 21.83 -35.68 -26.02
N CYS A 453 20.94 -35.39 -26.97
CA CYS A 453 21.25 -34.53 -28.11
C CYS A 453 20.05 -33.74 -28.63
N ALA A 454 20.33 -32.62 -29.27
CA ALA A 454 19.42 -31.90 -30.15
C ALA A 454 19.82 -32.18 -31.61
N ILE A 455 18.88 -32.72 -32.39
CA ILE A 455 19.01 -32.96 -33.83
C ILE A 455 18.16 -31.91 -34.54
N ILE A 456 18.81 -31.04 -35.29
CA ILE A 456 18.24 -29.82 -35.84
C ILE A 456 18.29 -29.91 -37.37
N PRO A 457 17.14 -30.12 -38.05
CA PRO A 457 17.11 -30.14 -39.50
C PRO A 457 17.38 -28.74 -40.08
N MET A 458 18.18 -28.69 -41.14
CA MET A 458 18.49 -27.49 -41.94
C MET A 458 17.92 -27.70 -43.35
N MET A 459 16.70 -27.23 -43.58
CA MET A 459 15.97 -27.44 -44.84
C MET A 459 15.72 -26.11 -45.53
N PHE A 460 16.63 -25.73 -46.42
CA PHE A 460 16.57 -24.50 -47.21
C PHE A 460 16.55 -24.85 -48.71
N THR A 461 16.10 -23.92 -49.56
CA THR A 461 15.97 -24.14 -51.01
C THR A 461 17.28 -24.63 -51.67
N GLU A 462 18.43 -24.25 -51.11
CA GLU A 462 19.76 -24.54 -51.66
C GLU A 462 20.66 -25.35 -50.71
N LEU A 463 20.15 -25.75 -49.54
CA LEU A 463 20.90 -26.52 -48.56
C LEU A 463 19.96 -27.46 -47.80
N GLU A 464 20.26 -28.75 -47.86
CA GLU A 464 19.64 -29.78 -47.05
C GLU A 464 20.70 -30.32 -46.07
N GLY A 465 20.36 -30.49 -44.79
CA GLY A 465 21.33 -30.98 -43.82
C GLY A 465 20.79 -31.12 -42.40
N ILE A 466 21.69 -31.52 -41.51
CA ILE A 466 21.43 -31.74 -40.09
C ILE A 466 22.56 -31.10 -39.29
N LEU A 467 22.18 -30.22 -38.36
CA LEU A 467 23.05 -29.75 -37.27
C LEU A 467 22.69 -30.56 -36.03
N ALA A 468 23.68 -31.10 -35.32
CA ALA A 468 23.46 -31.83 -34.09
C ALA A 468 24.39 -31.36 -32.98
N ILE A 469 23.82 -31.28 -31.78
CA ILE A 469 24.50 -30.86 -30.56
C ILE A 469 24.31 -31.96 -29.52
N GLY A 470 25.40 -32.51 -29.00
CA GLY A 470 25.40 -33.62 -28.06
C GLY A 470 25.96 -33.23 -26.69
N SER A 471 25.51 -33.96 -25.66
CA SER A 471 25.95 -33.83 -24.27
C SER A 471 26.30 -35.17 -23.65
N ARG A 472 27.26 -35.18 -22.72
CA ARG A 472 27.55 -36.30 -21.81
C ARG A 472 26.53 -36.42 -20.67
N GLU A 473 25.69 -35.41 -20.49
CA GLU A 473 24.60 -35.35 -19.51
C GLU A 473 23.28 -35.80 -20.15
N GLU A 474 22.48 -36.60 -19.43
CA GLU A 474 21.24 -37.19 -19.95
C GLU A 474 20.05 -36.22 -19.92
N ASP A 475 20.09 -35.24 -19.03
CA ASP A 475 19.04 -34.26 -18.74
C ASP A 475 19.20 -32.93 -19.49
N ARG A 476 20.28 -32.77 -20.26
CA ARG A 476 20.54 -31.52 -20.98
C ARG A 476 19.63 -31.27 -22.17
N PHE A 477 19.33 -32.30 -22.96
CA PHE A 477 18.37 -32.21 -24.07
C PHE A 477 17.23 -33.20 -23.85
N VAL A 478 16.11 -32.69 -23.36
CA VAL A 478 14.93 -33.51 -23.00
C VAL A 478 13.82 -33.42 -24.04
N GLU A 479 13.02 -34.50 -24.13
CA GLU A 479 11.81 -34.51 -24.95
C GLU A 479 10.83 -33.43 -24.46
N GLY A 480 10.33 -32.58 -25.36
CA GLY A 480 9.44 -31.47 -25.02
C GLY A 480 10.12 -30.12 -24.78
N MET A 481 11.46 -30.05 -24.83
CA MET A 481 12.18 -28.77 -24.79
C MET A 481 11.76 -27.86 -25.96
N GLY A 482 11.56 -26.57 -25.70
CA GLY A 482 11.15 -25.60 -26.72
C GLY A 482 12.16 -25.48 -27.87
N HIS A 483 11.68 -25.45 -29.10
CA HIS A 483 12.53 -25.50 -30.30
C HIS A 483 12.87 -24.12 -30.91
N LEU A 484 12.37 -23.01 -30.33
CA LEU A 484 12.51 -21.67 -30.91
C LEU A 484 13.97 -21.31 -31.19
N PHE A 485 14.83 -21.53 -30.18
CA PHE A 485 16.24 -21.22 -30.26
C PHE A 485 16.99 -22.10 -31.27
N LEU A 486 16.69 -23.40 -31.30
CA LEU A 486 17.29 -24.36 -32.22
C LEU A 486 16.93 -24.05 -33.67
N LYS A 487 15.70 -23.56 -33.91
CA LYS A 487 15.27 -23.08 -35.24
C LYS A 487 16.04 -21.84 -35.68
N GLN A 488 16.16 -20.83 -34.81
CA GLN A 488 16.94 -19.63 -35.10
C GLN A 488 18.42 -19.97 -35.39
N MET A 489 18.99 -20.93 -34.67
CA MET A 489 20.33 -21.43 -34.93
C MET A 489 20.45 -22.11 -36.30
N SER A 490 19.47 -22.96 -36.67
CA SER A 490 19.37 -23.57 -38.00
C SER A 490 19.35 -22.53 -39.12
N GLU A 491 18.52 -21.50 -38.98
CA GLU A 491 18.41 -20.38 -39.93
C GLU A 491 19.73 -19.62 -40.08
N LEU A 492 20.39 -19.29 -38.98
CA LEU A 492 21.66 -18.58 -38.97
C LEU A 492 22.77 -19.40 -39.65
N VAL A 493 22.95 -20.66 -39.24
CA VAL A 493 23.99 -21.56 -39.76
C VAL A 493 23.72 -21.88 -41.22
N GLY A 494 22.49 -22.26 -41.57
CA GLY A 494 22.08 -22.59 -42.92
C GLY A 494 22.30 -21.43 -43.89
N THR A 495 21.86 -20.22 -43.53
CA THR A 495 22.05 -19.03 -44.38
C THR A 495 23.52 -18.75 -44.64
N ARG A 496 24.37 -18.84 -43.61
CA ARG A 496 25.81 -18.61 -43.79
C ARG A 496 26.44 -19.68 -44.66
N PHE A 497 26.07 -20.95 -44.47
CA PHE A 497 26.63 -22.06 -45.22
C PHE A 497 26.22 -21.99 -46.70
N ILE A 498 24.98 -21.60 -47.01
CA ILE A 498 24.53 -21.34 -48.39
C ILE A 498 25.40 -20.27 -49.05
N ALA A 499 25.65 -19.15 -48.36
CA ALA A 499 26.46 -18.05 -48.90
C ALA A 499 27.89 -18.50 -49.21
N LEU A 500 28.50 -19.30 -48.32
CA LEU A 500 29.87 -19.80 -48.50
C LEU A 500 29.94 -20.89 -49.57
N LEU A 501 28.96 -21.79 -49.66
CA LEU A 501 28.86 -22.82 -50.70
C LEU A 501 28.65 -22.26 -52.10
N LYS A 502 28.09 -21.05 -52.23
CA LYS A 502 27.99 -20.33 -53.51
C LYS A 502 29.29 -19.62 -53.92
N ALA A 503 30.11 -19.27 -52.93
CA ALA A 503 31.39 -18.59 -53.13
C ALA A 503 32.58 -19.55 -53.33
N SER A 504 32.36 -20.83 -53.00
CA SER A 504 33.29 -21.96 -53.21
C SER A 504 33.00 -22.64 -54.53
#